data_AF-A0A4R1WJ54-F1
#
_entry.id   AF-A0A4R1WJ54-F1
#
_cell.length_a   1.000
_cell.length_b   1.000
_cell.length_c   1.000
_cell.angle_alpha   90.00
_cell.angle_beta   90.00
_cell.angle_gamma   90.00
#
_symmetry.space_group_name_H-M   'P 1'
#
loop_
_entity.id
_entity.type
_entity.pdbx_description
1 polymer ?
#
loop_
_entity_poly.entity_id
_entity_poly.type
_entity_poly.pdbx_seq_one_letter_code
_entity_poly.pdbx_strand_id
1 'polypeptide(L)'
;MNQQLSPSEWTVSEARSLTAQLRQVATTAAEYDGLELFTALCDYLDQLYGGPGFDALLPEPDEVAMAGLIQGIRGRAATGSVVLEDHGVPVDLSTTEGDPAYDTLVRLDQPVNAAVTLAQGRRLAAELGESEGWQRELGRALQGLYTYLDQLYGGSGAFTELLTPEERVLVAGRTPKR
;
A
#
# COMPACT_ATOMS: atom_id res chain seq x y z
N MET A 1 5.29 -16.28 11.74
CA MET A 1 5.21 -16.09 10.28
C MET A 1 3.94 -15.31 10.00
N ASN A 2 4.04 -13.99 9.77
CA ASN A 2 2.87 -13.18 9.42
C ASN A 2 2.67 -13.22 7.90
N GLN A 3 1.87 -14.18 7.44
CA GLN A 3 1.48 -14.29 6.03
C GLN A 3 0.13 -13.61 5.73
N GLN A 4 -0.65 -13.33 6.77
CA GLN A 4 -1.99 -12.74 6.67
C GLN A 4 -1.92 -11.23 6.45
N LEU A 5 -2.77 -10.75 5.55
CA LEU A 5 -2.99 -9.31 5.32
C LEU A 5 -4.06 -8.81 6.30
N SER A 6 -3.77 -8.82 7.60
CA SER A 6 -4.71 -8.37 8.63
C SER A 6 -5.24 -6.97 8.28
N PRO A 7 -6.57 -6.74 8.28
CA PRO A 7 -7.63 -7.56 8.90
C PRO A 7 -8.23 -8.69 8.04
N SER A 8 -7.70 -8.97 6.85
CA SER A 8 -8.18 -10.08 6.01
C SER A 8 -7.81 -11.44 6.60
N GLU A 9 -8.67 -12.41 6.36
CA GLU A 9 -8.38 -13.82 6.62
C GLU A 9 -7.43 -14.42 5.57
N TRP A 10 -7.33 -13.81 4.39
CA TRP A 10 -6.45 -14.25 3.32
C TRP A 10 -4.98 -13.97 3.63
N THR A 11 -4.14 -14.93 3.31
CA THR A 11 -2.71 -14.70 3.15
C THR A 11 -2.42 -13.92 1.86
N VAL A 12 -1.24 -13.30 1.77
CA VAL A 12 -0.78 -12.64 0.53
C VAL A 12 -0.87 -13.58 -0.68
N SER A 13 -0.38 -14.82 -0.52
CA SER A 13 -0.39 -15.83 -1.59
C SER A 13 -1.80 -16.22 -2.03
N GLU A 14 -2.72 -16.44 -1.07
CA GLU A 14 -4.12 -16.74 -1.37
C GLU A 14 -4.80 -15.56 -2.07
N ALA A 15 -4.62 -14.33 -1.57
CA ALA A 15 -5.21 -13.14 -2.16
C ALA A 15 -4.71 -12.95 -3.62
N ARG A 16 -3.41 -13.13 -3.89
CA ARG A 16 -2.86 -13.08 -5.27
C ARG A 16 -3.43 -14.16 -6.18
N SER A 17 -3.61 -15.39 -5.67
CA SER A 17 -4.20 -16.49 -6.44
C SER A 17 -5.69 -16.27 -6.73
N LEU A 18 -6.44 -15.77 -5.74
CA LEU A 18 -7.89 -15.56 -5.82
C LEU A 18 -8.23 -14.34 -6.67
N THR A 19 -7.50 -13.23 -6.56
CA THR A 19 -7.78 -12.02 -7.35
C THR A 19 -7.76 -12.27 -8.86
N ALA A 20 -6.86 -13.12 -9.35
CA ALA A 20 -6.83 -13.53 -10.76
C ALA A 20 -8.11 -14.28 -11.19
N GLN A 21 -8.68 -15.10 -10.31
CA GLN A 21 -9.93 -15.83 -10.55
C GLN A 21 -11.15 -14.91 -10.44
N LEU A 22 -11.14 -14.04 -9.43
CA LEU A 22 -12.23 -13.11 -9.12
C LEU A 22 -12.46 -12.08 -10.23
N ARG A 23 -11.43 -11.74 -11.01
CA ARG A 23 -11.54 -10.86 -12.19
C ARG A 23 -12.58 -11.38 -13.21
N GLN A 24 -12.83 -12.68 -13.26
CA GLN A 24 -13.82 -13.28 -14.17
C GLN A 24 -15.26 -13.15 -13.67
N VAL A 25 -15.46 -12.90 -12.37
CA VAL A 25 -16.78 -12.83 -11.74
C VAL A 25 -17.11 -11.44 -11.18
N ALA A 26 -16.16 -10.51 -11.24
CA ALA A 26 -16.42 -9.10 -10.97
C ALA A 26 -17.49 -8.57 -11.95
N THR A 27 -18.41 -7.78 -11.43
CA THR A 27 -19.56 -7.25 -12.15
C THR A 27 -19.70 -5.74 -12.01
N THR A 28 -19.03 -5.14 -11.03
CA THR A 28 -19.06 -3.69 -10.77
C THR A 28 -17.71 -3.04 -11.02
N ALA A 29 -17.71 -1.74 -11.30
CA ALA A 29 -16.47 -0.97 -11.48
C ALA A 29 -15.59 -1.04 -10.22
N ALA A 30 -16.17 -0.87 -9.02
CA ALA A 30 -15.45 -0.94 -7.75
C ALA A 30 -14.76 -2.30 -7.53
N GLU A 31 -15.43 -3.40 -7.92
CA GLU A 31 -14.83 -4.74 -7.88
C GLU A 31 -13.63 -4.86 -8.82
N TYR A 32 -13.76 -4.41 -10.07
CA TYR A 32 -12.66 -4.42 -11.02
C TYR A 32 -11.50 -3.54 -10.55
N ASP A 33 -11.79 -2.31 -10.14
CA ASP A 33 -10.80 -1.34 -9.68
C ASP A 33 -10.07 -1.86 -8.44
N GLY A 34 -10.78 -2.54 -7.52
CA GLY A 34 -10.18 -3.15 -6.34
C GLY A 34 -9.23 -4.29 -6.69
N LEU A 35 -9.60 -5.15 -7.64
CA LEU A 35 -8.76 -6.25 -8.12
C LEU A 35 -7.51 -5.74 -8.87
N GLU A 36 -7.66 -4.71 -9.71
CA GLU A 36 -6.54 -4.07 -10.39
C GLU A 36 -5.62 -3.34 -9.41
N LEU A 37 -6.19 -2.65 -8.42
CA LEU A 37 -5.43 -1.97 -7.37
C LEU A 37 -4.61 -2.96 -6.55
N PHE A 38 -5.22 -4.07 -6.13
CA PHE A 38 -4.53 -5.11 -5.38
C PHE A 38 -3.34 -5.66 -6.18
N THR A 39 -3.57 -5.98 -7.46
CA THR A 39 -2.54 -6.47 -8.36
C THR A 39 -1.40 -5.43 -8.51
N ALA A 40 -1.73 -4.18 -8.75
CA ALA A 40 -0.75 -3.10 -8.92
C ALA A 40 0.11 -2.86 -7.66
N LEU A 41 -0.49 -2.95 -6.46
CA LEU A 41 0.25 -2.84 -5.19
C LEU A 41 1.16 -4.05 -4.95
N CYS A 42 0.72 -5.26 -5.31
CA CYS A 42 1.59 -6.44 -5.27
C CYS A 42 2.75 -6.33 -6.27
N ASP A 43 2.51 -5.87 -7.50
CA ASP A 43 3.55 -5.66 -8.51
C ASP A 43 4.53 -4.55 -8.09
N TYR A 44 4.05 -3.54 -7.37
CA TYR A 44 4.87 -2.52 -6.75
C TYR A 44 5.81 -3.11 -5.68
N LEU A 45 5.30 -3.99 -4.83
CA LEU A 45 6.08 -4.70 -3.81
C LEU A 45 7.08 -5.69 -4.42
N ASP A 46 6.71 -6.40 -5.50
CA ASP A 46 7.63 -7.25 -6.28
C ASP A 46 8.83 -6.43 -6.78
N GLN A 47 8.57 -5.24 -7.32
CA GLN A 47 9.63 -4.34 -7.77
C GLN A 47 10.53 -3.89 -6.61
N LEU A 48 9.95 -3.58 -5.44
CA LEU A 48 10.72 -3.20 -4.25
C LEU A 48 11.62 -4.34 -3.75
N TYR A 49 11.19 -5.59 -3.91
CA TYR A 49 11.93 -6.75 -3.42
C TYR A 49 12.92 -7.28 -4.46
N GLY A 50 12.97 -6.64 -5.63
CA GLY A 50 13.92 -6.96 -6.70
C GLY A 50 13.54 -8.18 -7.52
N GLY A 51 12.26 -8.58 -7.52
CA GLY A 51 11.78 -9.68 -8.34
C GLY A 51 10.33 -10.05 -8.06
N PRO A 52 9.71 -10.84 -8.96
CA PRO A 52 8.35 -11.31 -8.78
C PRO A 52 8.26 -12.23 -7.54
N GLY A 53 7.10 -12.25 -6.90
CA GLY A 53 6.80 -13.27 -5.88
C GLY A 53 6.79 -12.75 -4.45
N PHE A 54 6.39 -11.51 -4.22
CA PHE A 54 5.87 -11.08 -2.93
C PHE A 54 4.70 -11.99 -2.52
N ASP A 55 5.03 -12.97 -1.69
CA ASP A 55 4.16 -14.04 -1.22
C ASP A 55 4.01 -14.04 0.32
N ALA A 56 4.85 -13.27 1.00
CA ALA A 56 4.84 -13.10 2.44
C ALA A 56 5.43 -11.75 2.86
N LEU A 57 4.84 -11.17 3.91
CA LEU A 57 5.34 -9.95 4.56
C LEU A 57 6.76 -10.18 5.10
N LEU A 58 7.57 -9.12 5.10
CA LEU A 58 8.86 -9.12 5.79
C LEU A 58 8.63 -9.30 7.30
N PRO A 59 9.50 -10.03 8.02
CA PRO A 59 9.51 -9.97 9.47
C PRO A 59 9.95 -8.57 9.93
N GLU A 60 9.54 -8.19 11.14
CA GLU A 60 9.74 -6.84 11.69
C GLU A 60 11.19 -6.30 11.57
N PRO A 61 12.27 -7.07 11.81
CA PRO A 61 13.63 -6.55 11.61
C PRO A 61 13.94 -6.13 10.18
N ASP A 62 13.45 -6.90 9.19
CA ASP A 62 13.67 -6.63 7.77
C ASP A 62 12.75 -5.51 7.28
N GLU A 63 11.55 -5.43 7.84
CA GLU A 63 10.59 -4.34 7.60
C GLU A 63 11.16 -2.99 8.05
N VAL A 64 11.73 -2.93 9.26
CA VAL A 64 12.41 -1.74 9.79
C VAL A 64 13.63 -1.37 8.95
N ALA A 65 14.42 -2.36 8.51
CA ALA A 65 15.56 -2.13 7.64
C ALA A 65 15.12 -1.53 6.29
N MET A 66 14.05 -2.06 5.68
CA MET A 66 13.46 -1.52 4.47
C MET A 66 12.95 -0.08 4.66
N ALA A 67 12.29 0.20 5.78
CA ALA A 67 11.82 1.55 6.09
C ALA A 67 12.97 2.55 6.18
N GLY A 68 14.07 2.17 6.84
CA GLY A 68 15.28 2.99 6.88
C GLY A 68 15.90 3.24 5.51
N LEU A 69 15.88 2.25 4.60
CA LEU A 69 16.35 2.40 3.22
C LEU A 69 15.50 3.39 2.44
N ILE A 70 14.18 3.25 2.50
CA ILE A 70 13.23 4.13 1.78
C ILE A 70 13.35 5.57 2.28
N GLN A 71 13.42 5.77 3.60
CA GLN A 71 13.63 7.10 4.20
C GLN A 71 14.96 7.71 3.76
N GLY A 72 16.04 6.92 3.76
CA GLY A 72 17.36 7.37 3.33
C GLY A 72 17.41 7.81 1.87
N ILE A 73 16.68 7.12 0.98
CA ILE A 73 16.59 7.50 -0.44
C ILE A 73 15.83 8.82 -0.62
N ARG A 74 14.71 8.98 0.10
CA ARG A 74 13.87 10.18 -0.03
C ARG A 74 14.41 11.41 0.68
N GLY A 75 15.46 11.26 1.50
CA GLY A 75 16.02 12.35 2.29
C GLY A 75 15.01 12.97 3.27
N ARG A 76 13.92 12.26 3.58
CA ARG A 76 12.90 12.71 4.52
C ARG A 76 13.08 11.99 5.85
N ALA A 77 13.05 12.75 6.95
CA ALA A 77 12.85 12.18 8.27
C ALA A 77 11.49 11.48 8.31
N ALA A 78 11.37 10.40 9.08
CA ALA A 78 10.12 9.72 9.32
C ALA A 78 9.02 10.76 9.60
N THR A 79 8.03 10.87 8.72
CA THR A 79 6.78 11.55 9.06
C THR A 79 6.20 10.69 10.18
N GLY A 80 6.29 11.19 11.42
CA GLY A 80 5.68 10.52 12.56
C GLY A 80 4.19 10.25 12.29
N SER A 81 3.58 9.44 13.16
CA SER A 81 2.17 9.02 13.05
C SER A 81 1.27 10.12 12.47
N VAL A 82 0.75 9.90 11.27
CA VAL A 82 -0.15 10.84 10.60
C VAL A 82 -1.58 10.60 11.10
N VAL A 83 -2.36 11.66 11.24
CA VAL A 83 -3.79 11.53 11.53
C VAL A 83 -4.50 11.02 10.27
N LEU A 84 -5.24 9.92 10.40
CA LEU A 84 -6.03 9.35 9.32
C LEU A 84 -7.51 9.69 9.50
N GLU A 85 -8.22 9.91 8.40
CA GLU A 85 -9.69 9.94 8.40
C GLU A 85 -10.24 8.50 8.53
N ASP A 86 -11.56 8.36 8.67
CA ASP A 86 -12.23 7.07 8.91
C ASP A 86 -11.93 6.00 7.84
N HIS A 87 -11.61 6.41 6.62
CA HIS A 87 -11.24 5.52 5.50
C HIS A 87 -9.74 5.23 5.40
N GLY A 88 -8.95 5.63 6.40
CA GLY A 88 -7.50 5.41 6.44
C GLY A 88 -6.70 6.33 5.53
N VAL A 89 -7.33 7.36 4.93
CA VAL A 89 -6.64 8.39 4.13
C VAL A 89 -5.99 9.41 5.08
N PRO A 90 -4.71 9.75 4.90
CA PRO A 90 -4.07 10.82 5.67
C PRO A 90 -4.82 12.15 5.56
N VAL A 91 -5.09 12.78 6.70
CA VAL A 91 -5.76 14.09 6.77
C VAL A 91 -4.81 15.20 6.33
N ASP A 92 -5.31 16.08 5.49
CA ASP A 92 -4.67 17.34 5.13
C ASP A 92 -4.64 18.32 6.32
N LEU A 93 -3.48 18.48 6.96
CA LEU A 93 -3.28 19.50 8.00
C LEU A 93 -2.59 20.76 7.47
N SER A 94 -2.30 20.85 6.16
CA SER A 94 -1.65 22.01 5.52
C SER A 94 -2.55 23.24 5.44
N THR A 95 -3.84 23.10 5.78
CA THR A 95 -4.82 24.20 5.85
C THR A 95 -4.71 25.04 7.14
N THR A 96 -3.93 24.60 8.13
CA THR A 96 -3.57 25.40 9.30
C THR A 96 -2.23 26.09 9.06
N GLU A 97 -2.21 27.42 9.08
CA GLU A 97 -1.03 28.30 8.95
C GLU A 97 0.25 27.69 9.55
N GLY A 98 1.06 27.00 8.74
CA GLY A 98 2.19 26.24 9.25
C GLY A 98 3.10 25.71 8.14
N ASP A 99 4.36 26.15 8.19
CA ASP A 99 5.58 25.58 7.61
C ASP A 99 5.52 24.89 6.21
N PRO A 100 6.22 25.40 5.18
CA PRO A 100 6.31 24.79 3.84
C PRO A 100 6.81 23.33 3.79
N ALA A 101 7.28 22.77 4.90
CA ALA A 101 7.63 21.36 5.01
C ALA A 101 6.43 20.40 4.82
N TYR A 102 5.18 20.90 4.87
CA TYR A 102 3.95 20.12 4.72
C TYR A 102 3.28 20.24 3.33
N ASP A 103 4.06 20.33 2.25
CA ASP A 103 3.57 20.14 0.87
C ASP A 103 3.27 18.65 0.62
N THR A 104 2.31 18.07 1.34
CA THR A 104 2.16 16.61 1.51
C THR A 104 0.96 16.02 0.74
N LEU A 105 0.11 16.84 0.13
CA LEU A 105 -1.18 16.36 -0.40
C LEU A 105 -1.25 16.17 -1.90
N VAL A 106 -0.32 16.77 -2.64
CA VAL A 106 -0.15 16.51 -4.08
C VAL A 106 0.26 15.04 -4.34
N ARG A 107 0.58 14.27 -3.29
CA ARG A 107 1.16 12.93 -3.36
C ARG A 107 0.12 11.81 -3.41
N LEU A 108 -0.97 11.94 -2.64
CA LEU A 108 -2.00 10.90 -2.60
C LEU A 108 -2.86 10.84 -3.87
N ASP A 109 -2.83 11.89 -4.69
CA ASP A 109 -3.48 11.92 -6.00
C ASP A 109 -2.65 11.23 -7.10
N GLN A 110 -1.50 10.63 -6.78
CA GLN A 110 -0.73 9.85 -7.73
C GLN A 110 -1.48 8.56 -8.10
N PRO A 111 -1.61 8.23 -9.40
CA PRO A 111 -2.23 6.98 -9.84
C PRO A 111 -1.38 5.78 -9.41
N VAL A 112 -2.02 4.80 -8.76
CA VAL A 112 -1.43 3.48 -8.47
C VAL A 112 -1.64 2.54 -9.65
N ASN A 113 -2.80 2.64 -10.28
CA ASN A 113 -3.13 1.98 -11.53
C ASN A 113 -3.81 3.01 -12.47
N ALA A 114 -4.33 2.55 -13.61
CA ALA A 114 -4.94 3.44 -14.60
C ALA A 114 -6.25 4.13 -14.14
N ALA A 115 -6.90 3.62 -13.08
CA ALA A 115 -8.22 4.07 -12.62
C ALA A 115 -8.20 4.71 -11.22
N VAL A 116 -7.20 4.39 -10.38
CA VAL A 116 -7.26 4.65 -8.94
C VAL A 116 -5.94 5.28 -8.44
N THR A 117 -6.07 6.42 -7.77
CA THR A 117 -5.00 7.09 -7.01
C THR A 117 -4.78 6.47 -5.63
N LEU A 118 -3.71 6.83 -4.93
CA LEU A 118 -3.45 6.32 -3.57
C LEU A 118 -4.58 6.67 -2.58
N ALA A 119 -5.10 7.90 -2.61
CA ALA A 119 -6.24 8.30 -1.77
C ALA A 119 -7.50 7.52 -2.14
N GLN A 120 -7.83 7.45 -3.44
CA GLN A 120 -9.01 6.72 -3.90
C GLN A 120 -8.93 5.24 -3.54
N GLY A 121 -7.75 4.62 -3.62
CA GLY A 121 -7.56 3.22 -3.32
C GLY A 121 -7.76 2.89 -1.84
N ARG A 122 -7.39 3.78 -0.92
CA ARG A 122 -7.69 3.62 0.52
C ARG A 122 -9.20 3.68 0.79
N ARG A 123 -9.91 4.63 0.16
CA ARG A 123 -11.38 4.71 0.27
C ARG A 123 -12.06 3.49 -0.33
N LEU A 124 -11.65 3.07 -1.52
CA LEU A 124 -12.15 1.86 -2.17
C LEU A 124 -11.92 0.62 -1.31
N ALA A 125 -10.75 0.49 -0.67
CA ALA A 125 -10.47 -0.61 0.26
C ALA A 125 -11.42 -0.62 1.46
N ALA A 126 -11.72 0.55 2.02
CA ALA A 126 -12.69 0.69 3.11
C ALA A 126 -14.11 0.31 2.67
N GLU A 127 -14.58 0.85 1.55
CA GLU A 127 -15.91 0.56 0.98
C GLU A 127 -16.08 -0.93 0.65
N LEU A 128 -15.08 -1.55 0.02
CA LEU A 128 -15.08 -2.99 -0.23
C LEU A 128 -15.06 -3.79 1.08
N GLY A 129 -14.33 -3.32 2.10
CA GLY A 129 -14.25 -3.95 3.42
C GLY A 129 -15.57 -3.96 4.19
N GLU A 130 -16.49 -3.05 3.88
CA GLU A 130 -17.85 -3.01 4.43
C GLU A 130 -18.84 -3.91 3.67
N SER A 131 -18.48 -4.34 2.46
CA SER A 131 -19.30 -5.24 1.63
C SER A 131 -19.38 -6.65 2.25
N GLU A 132 -20.07 -7.58 1.58
CA GLU A 132 -20.13 -8.99 1.98
C GLU A 132 -19.27 -9.87 1.04
N GLY A 133 -19.13 -11.15 1.37
CA GLY A 133 -18.48 -12.13 0.49
C GLY A 133 -16.99 -11.86 0.23
N TRP A 134 -16.56 -12.11 -1.01
CA TRP A 134 -15.15 -11.98 -1.39
C TRP A 134 -14.71 -10.52 -1.50
N GLN A 135 -15.65 -9.59 -1.73
CA GLN A 135 -15.40 -8.16 -1.79
C GLN A 135 -14.91 -7.65 -0.43
N ARG A 136 -15.54 -8.12 0.66
CA ARG A 136 -15.09 -7.86 2.04
C ARG A 136 -13.63 -8.23 2.24
N GLU A 137 -13.28 -9.46 1.85
CA GLU A 137 -11.92 -9.97 2.05
C GLU A 137 -10.90 -9.27 1.15
N LEU A 138 -11.28 -8.90 -0.08
CA LEU A 138 -10.45 -8.06 -0.93
C LEU A 138 -10.21 -6.68 -0.31
N GLY A 139 -11.26 -6.01 0.17
CA GLY A 139 -11.15 -4.71 0.83
C GLY A 139 -10.25 -4.76 2.07
N ARG A 140 -10.43 -5.79 2.91
CA ARG A 140 -9.57 -6.04 4.08
C ARG A 140 -8.13 -6.36 3.69
N ALA A 141 -7.91 -7.10 2.61
CA ALA A 141 -6.57 -7.42 2.14
C ALA A 141 -5.85 -6.16 1.63
N LEU A 142 -6.58 -5.29 0.93
CA LEU A 142 -6.08 -3.96 0.54
C LEU A 142 -5.76 -3.08 1.76
N GLN A 143 -6.62 -3.06 2.79
CA GLN A 143 -6.33 -2.36 4.04
C GLN A 143 -5.05 -2.88 4.71
N GLY A 144 -4.87 -4.20 4.73
CA GLY A 144 -3.64 -4.84 5.22
C GLY A 144 -2.41 -4.46 4.39
N LEU A 145 -2.52 -4.40 3.06
CA LEU A 145 -1.44 -3.94 2.19
C LEU A 145 -1.08 -2.48 2.42
N TYR A 146 -2.08 -1.58 2.55
CA TYR A 146 -1.83 -0.18 2.87
C TYR A 146 -1.15 -0.02 4.22
N THR A 147 -1.59 -0.77 5.22
CA THR A 147 -0.95 -0.78 6.56
C THR A 147 0.49 -1.26 6.46
N TYR A 148 0.75 -2.30 5.68
CA TYR A 148 2.10 -2.81 5.47
C TYR A 148 3.01 -1.81 4.76
N LEU A 149 2.51 -1.20 3.67
CA LEU A 149 3.21 -0.16 2.94
C LEU A 149 3.48 1.07 3.81
N ASP A 150 2.52 1.45 4.67
CA ASP A 150 2.71 2.51 5.67
C ASP A 150 3.93 2.22 6.55
N GLN A 151 4.05 1.00 7.08
CA GLN A 151 5.22 0.63 7.89
C GLN A 151 6.53 0.67 7.09
N LEU A 152 6.54 0.16 5.86
CA LEU A 152 7.69 0.27 4.96
C LEU A 152 8.09 1.73 4.66
N TYR A 153 7.19 2.68 4.88
CA TYR A 153 7.42 4.10 4.63
C TYR A 153 7.69 4.89 5.91
N GLY A 154 7.70 4.24 7.08
CA GLY A 154 8.04 4.87 8.35
C GLY A 154 6.89 4.96 9.34
N GLY A 155 5.74 4.34 9.07
CA GLY A 155 4.65 4.21 10.02
C GLY A 155 3.28 4.58 9.45
N SER A 156 2.27 4.58 10.31
CA SER A 156 0.87 4.78 9.92
C SER A 156 0.66 6.05 9.09
N GLY A 157 0.06 5.90 7.90
CA GLY A 157 -0.20 6.98 6.95
C GLY A 157 1.02 7.50 6.18
N ALA A 158 2.20 6.90 6.32
CA ALA A 158 3.41 7.38 5.64
C ALA A 158 3.47 7.02 4.15
N PHE A 159 2.73 6.01 3.70
CA PHE A 159 2.65 5.65 2.29
C PHE A 159 1.72 6.61 1.54
N THR A 160 2.29 7.75 1.13
CA THR A 160 1.58 8.85 0.47
C THR A 160 1.95 9.05 -0.99
N GLU A 161 3.09 8.54 -1.45
CA GLU A 161 3.53 8.61 -2.85
C GLU A 161 4.31 7.35 -3.22
N LEU A 162 4.22 6.94 -4.49
CA LEU A 162 5.02 5.83 -5.00
C LEU A 162 6.48 6.23 -5.14
N LEU A 163 7.41 5.28 -4.95
CA LEU A 163 8.80 5.51 -5.33
C LEU A 163 8.91 5.59 -6.86
N THR A 164 9.80 6.44 -7.37
CA THR A 164 10.10 6.46 -8.81
C THR A 164 10.73 5.13 -9.25
N PRO A 165 10.71 4.79 -10.55
CA PRO A 165 11.37 3.58 -11.04
C PRO A 165 12.84 3.47 -10.59
N GLU A 166 13.58 4.58 -10.60
CA GLU A 166 14.99 4.62 -10.18
C GLU A 166 15.13 4.36 -8.68
N GLU A 167 14.28 4.97 -7.86
CA GLU A 167 14.24 4.73 -6.42
C GLU A 167 13.91 3.27 -6.09
N ARG A 168 12.96 2.66 -6.82
CA ARG A 168 12.63 1.23 -6.66
C ARG A 168 13.82 0.33 -6.97
N VAL A 169 14.59 0.62 -8.02
CA VAL A 169 15.81 -0.13 -8.35
C VAL A 169 16.86 0.01 -7.24
N LEU A 170 17.00 1.19 -6.65
CA LEU A 170 17.91 1.42 -5.53
C LEU A 170 17.50 0.64 -4.27
N VAL A 171 16.20 0.62 -3.96
CA VAL A 171 15.67 -0.19 -2.85
C VAL A 171 15.92 -1.67 -3.12
N ALA A 172 15.49 -2.17 -4.28
CA ALA A 172 15.66 -3.56 -4.69
C ALA A 172 17.11 -4.05 -4.64
N GLY A 173 18.06 -3.21 -5.02
CA GLY A 173 19.49 -3.53 -4.97
C GLY A 173 20.06 -3.62 -3.55
N ARG A 174 19.36 -3.10 -2.54
CA ARG A 174 19.77 -3.06 -1.13
C ARG A 174 18.95 -3.99 -0.23
N THR A 175 17.80 -4.45 -0.70
CA THR A 175 16.98 -5.45 -0.02
C THR A 175 17.76 -6.76 0.11
N PRO A 176 17.82 -7.38 1.30
CA PRO A 176 18.39 -8.71 1.45
C PRO A 176 17.67 -9.70 0.53
N LYS A 177 18.43 -10.44 -0.29
CA LYS A 177 17.83 -11.51 -1.09
C LYS A 177 17.32 -12.59 -0.14
N ARG A 178 16.02 -12.86 -0.19
CA ARG A 178 15.39 -14.01 0.48
C ARG A 178 15.94 -15.32 -0.07
#